data_AF-A0A074W1Y9-F1
#
_entry.id   AF-A0A074W1Y9-F1
#
_cell.length_a   1.000
_cell.length_b   1.000
_cell.length_c   1.000
_cell.angle_alpha   90.00
_cell.angle_beta   90.00
_cell.angle_gamma   90.00
#
_symmetry.space_group_name_H-M   'P 1'
#
loop_
_entity.id
_entity.type
_entity.pdbx_description
1 polymer ?
#
loop_
_entity_poly.entity_id
_entity_poly.type
_entity_poly.pdbx_seq_one_letter_code
_entity_poly.pdbx_strand_id
1 'polypeptide(L)'
;MNKIYKLIWNAREQAYVVTSELARKSGKVVGAKVVTTVIGALALTTNVAQAQCVSTSEQNQICTNAAEEVVISDRDRPNGKDIAFIGIPSDDPITSQEGVFDVLGLADGQNIRVKVDRTGQNGSLWGINSGTGKTIVDISGDVISSGNEMIPGDTDTPKFDDAVSITNSENATNLTVNQAASSSTIRGENIGITTSNSGKGSTNIDVAGTVQAKVGIYADNGQNSKAINISQAETGNIDGSVNGIVVNNQGIEAININISGNVTGKGTGTGSVPVDTDDTIDPMNPNGDIFNTGSGIIAENHENATDINIHQLEESSRIQGTATGISAVNSGTGSTTITTVGTVIADGPEKNGTGISVFNGETANAINITQKTGSIK
;
A
#
# COMPACT_ATOMS: atom_id res chain seq x y z
N MET A 1 -14.98 28.16 -13.89
CA MET A 1 -16.39 28.62 -13.94
C MET A 1 -16.99 28.36 -12.57
N ASN A 2 -17.37 29.40 -11.81
CA ASN A 2 -17.90 29.21 -10.46
C ASN A 2 -19.33 28.70 -10.54
N LYS A 3 -19.58 27.50 -10.01
CA LYS A 3 -20.93 26.98 -9.79
C LYS A 3 -21.39 27.46 -8.42
N ILE A 4 -22.55 28.10 -8.37
CA ILE A 4 -23.21 28.44 -7.11
C ILE A 4 -24.26 27.35 -6.90
N TYR A 5 -24.15 26.64 -5.78
CA TYR A 5 -25.13 25.63 -5.38
C TYR A 5 -26.10 26.24 -4.37
N LYS A 6 -27.39 25.95 -4.53
CA LYS A 6 -28.43 26.37 -3.61
C LYS A 6 -29.09 25.13 -3.01
N LEU A 7 -29.05 25.05 -1.68
CA LEU A 7 -29.77 24.04 -0.90
C LEU A 7 -31.19 24.54 -0.65
N ILE A 8 -32.18 23.78 -1.09
CA ILE A 8 -33.59 24.08 -0.83
C ILE A 8 -34.16 22.93 -0.01
N TRP A 9 -34.77 23.24 1.13
CA TRP A 9 -35.45 22.26 1.96
C TRP A 9 -36.76 21.82 1.29
N ASN A 10 -36.85 20.54 0.93
CA ASN A 10 -38.08 19.93 0.42
C ASN A 10 -38.88 19.35 1.59
N ALA A 11 -39.91 20.07 2.01
CA ALA A 11 -40.74 19.67 3.15
C ALA A 11 -41.49 18.35 2.94
N ARG A 12 -41.73 17.93 1.69
CA ARG A 12 -42.44 16.67 1.40
C ARG A 12 -41.55 15.44 1.55
N GLU A 13 -40.27 15.60 1.28
CA GLU A 13 -39.26 14.53 1.36
C GLU A 13 -38.44 14.62 2.64
N GLN A 14 -38.63 15.67 3.45
CA GLN A 14 -37.84 15.98 4.65
C GLN A 14 -36.32 15.95 4.39
N ALA A 15 -35.91 16.44 3.22
CA ALA A 15 -34.52 16.42 2.78
C ALA A 15 -34.14 17.73 2.06
N TYR A 16 -32.85 18.07 2.08
CA TYR A 16 -32.30 19.15 1.28
C TYR A 16 -32.03 18.66 -0.14
N VAL A 17 -32.60 19.33 -1.13
CA VAL A 17 -32.33 19.05 -2.55
C VAL A 17 -31.35 20.09 -3.06
N VAL A 18 -30.23 19.61 -3.64
CA VAL A 18 -29.24 20.47 -4.29
C VAL A 18 -29.73 20.77 -5.70
N THR A 19 -29.99 22.03 -5.98
CA THR A 19 -30.26 22.48 -7.36
C THR A 19 -29.08 23.32 -7.84
N SER A 20 -28.58 23.00 -9.03
CA SER A 20 -27.55 23.79 -9.70
C SER A 20 -28.19 24.56 -10.84
N GLU A 21 -28.18 25.89 -10.77
CA GLU A 21 -28.49 26.72 -11.93
C GLU A 21 -27.19 27.10 -12.63
N LEU A 22 -27.08 26.76 -13.91
CA LEU A 22 -26.02 27.26 -14.78
C LEU A 22 -26.20 28.78 -14.91
N ALA A 23 -25.28 29.54 -14.32
CA ALA A 23 -25.21 30.99 -14.52
C ALA A 23 -25.07 31.29 -16.01
N ARG A 24 -26.18 31.70 -16.64
CA ARG A 24 -26.26 31.95 -18.08
C ARG A 24 -25.53 33.26 -18.39
N LYS A 25 -24.25 33.14 -18.76
CA LYS A 25 -23.45 34.26 -19.27
C LYS A 25 -24.03 34.65 -20.63
N SER A 26 -24.62 35.84 -20.73
CA SER A 26 -25.10 36.43 -21.98
C SER A 26 -23.90 36.72 -22.89
N GLY A 27 -23.60 35.77 -23.78
CA GLY A 27 -22.56 35.88 -24.81
C GLY A 27 -23.14 35.59 -26.19
N LYS A 28 -22.92 36.51 -27.12
CA LYS A 28 -23.42 36.53 -28.50
C LYS A 28 -23.22 35.20 -29.24
N VAL A 29 -24.29 34.75 -29.89
CA VAL A 29 -24.28 33.65 -30.87
C VAL A 29 -23.60 34.16 -32.14
N VAL A 30 -22.46 33.57 -32.49
CA VAL A 30 -21.92 33.61 -33.85
C VAL A 30 -22.04 32.19 -34.40
N GLY A 31 -22.86 32.06 -35.43
CA GLY A 31 -23.10 30.79 -36.11
C GLY A 31 -21.85 30.29 -36.81
N ALA A 32 -21.58 29.00 -36.68
CA ALA A 32 -20.68 28.27 -37.55
C ALA A 32 -21.45 27.08 -38.15
N LYS A 33 -21.34 27.01 -39.47
CA LYS A 33 -22.09 26.16 -40.39
C LYS A 33 -21.86 24.67 -40.12
N VAL A 34 -22.96 23.94 -40.20
CA VAL A 34 -23.00 22.51 -40.53
C VAL A 34 -22.31 22.32 -41.88
N VAL A 35 -21.25 21.52 -41.92
CA VAL A 35 -20.74 20.89 -43.13
C VAL A 35 -20.70 19.40 -42.88
N THR A 36 -21.65 18.73 -43.52
CA THR A 36 -21.75 17.28 -43.64
C THR A 36 -20.66 16.82 -44.61
N THR A 37 -19.71 16.03 -44.12
CA THR A 37 -18.77 15.33 -44.99
C THR A 37 -18.90 13.83 -44.74
N VAL A 38 -19.57 13.17 -45.69
CA VAL A 38 -19.60 11.73 -45.86
C VAL A 38 -18.30 11.32 -46.55
N ILE A 39 -17.44 10.59 -45.85
CA ILE A 39 -16.32 9.81 -46.40
C ILE A 39 -16.33 8.53 -45.55
N GLY A 40 -16.78 7.40 -46.07
CA GLY A 40 -16.06 6.62 -47.07
C GLY A 40 -15.35 5.47 -46.34
N ALA A 41 -16.08 4.37 -46.13
CA ALA A 41 -15.54 3.16 -45.55
C ALA A 41 -14.48 2.56 -46.49
N LEU A 42 -13.22 2.67 -46.12
CA LEU A 42 -12.12 1.90 -46.69
C LEU A 42 -11.68 0.88 -45.64
N ALA A 43 -12.09 -0.36 -45.87
CA ALA A 43 -11.54 -1.52 -45.19
C ALA A 43 -10.06 -1.66 -45.60
N LEU A 44 -9.15 -1.22 -44.75
CA LEU A 44 -7.75 -1.63 -44.82
C LEU A 44 -7.63 -2.95 -44.06
N THR A 45 -7.63 -4.04 -44.81
CA THR A 45 -7.10 -5.32 -44.32
C THR A 45 -5.60 -5.12 -44.08
N THR A 46 -5.21 -4.88 -42.84
CA THR A 46 -3.82 -5.02 -42.44
C THR A 46 -3.47 -6.50 -42.52
N ASN A 47 -2.53 -6.83 -43.40
CA ASN A 47 -1.82 -8.09 -43.31
C ASN A 47 -1.08 -8.09 -41.97
N VAL A 48 -1.66 -8.73 -40.97
CA VAL A 48 -0.90 -9.14 -39.79
C VAL A 48 0.06 -10.19 -40.33
N ALA A 49 1.32 -9.80 -40.53
CA ALA A 49 2.39 -10.75 -40.70
C ALA A 49 2.47 -11.52 -39.37
N GLN A 50 1.70 -12.61 -39.27
CA GLN A 50 1.97 -13.61 -38.26
C GLN A 50 3.32 -14.21 -38.65
N ALA A 51 4.36 -13.87 -37.90
CA ALA A 51 5.61 -14.60 -37.93
C ALA A 51 5.27 -16.06 -37.60
N GLN A 52 5.23 -16.92 -38.62
CA GLN A 52 5.09 -18.35 -38.42
C GLN A 52 6.36 -18.82 -37.72
N CYS A 53 6.23 -19.11 -36.43
CA CYS A 53 7.31 -19.67 -35.63
C CYS A 53 7.50 -21.14 -36.07
N VAL A 54 8.65 -21.42 -36.67
CA VAL A 54 9.04 -22.76 -37.09
C VAL A 54 9.55 -23.50 -35.85
N SER A 55 8.74 -24.42 -35.32
CA SER A 55 8.95 -25.12 -34.05
C SER A 55 10.02 -26.22 -34.07
N THR A 56 11.00 -26.18 -34.98
CA THR A 56 11.94 -27.29 -35.21
C THR A 56 13.41 -26.89 -35.13
N SER A 57 13.73 -25.73 -34.54
CA SER A 57 15.11 -25.32 -34.27
C SER A 57 15.33 -25.13 -32.78
N GLU A 58 16.19 -25.96 -32.19
CA GLU A 58 16.66 -25.82 -30.80
C GLU A 58 17.41 -24.49 -30.54
N GLN A 59 17.74 -23.73 -31.59
CA GLN A 59 18.45 -22.45 -31.49
C GLN A 59 17.53 -21.22 -31.53
N ASN A 60 16.20 -21.38 -31.54
CA ASN A 60 15.28 -20.25 -31.61
C ASN A 60 14.18 -20.30 -30.55
N GLN A 61 14.60 -20.38 -29.29
CA GLN A 61 13.74 -20.38 -28.09
C GLN A 61 13.22 -18.98 -27.69
N ILE A 62 13.32 -17.97 -28.57
CA ILE A 62 13.00 -16.55 -28.25
C ILE A 62 11.59 -16.16 -28.73
N CYS A 63 10.75 -17.11 -29.16
CA CYS A 63 9.41 -16.81 -29.69
C CYS A 63 8.31 -17.67 -29.06
N THR A 64 8.10 -17.51 -27.75
CA THR A 64 6.96 -17.94 -26.91
C THR A 64 7.45 -17.81 -25.46
N ASN A 65 6.91 -17.00 -24.56
CA ASN A 65 5.57 -17.01 -23.97
C ASN A 65 5.42 -15.76 -23.09
N ALA A 66 4.20 -15.44 -22.65
CA ALA A 66 3.99 -14.50 -21.55
C ALA A 66 5.00 -14.79 -20.43
N ALA A 67 5.75 -13.78 -20.01
CA ALA A 67 6.87 -13.96 -19.10
C ALA A 67 6.45 -14.81 -17.89
N GLU A 68 7.00 -16.03 -17.79
CA GLU A 68 6.61 -17.00 -16.77
C GLU A 68 6.91 -16.42 -15.37
N GLU A 69 6.00 -16.60 -14.43
CA GLU A 69 6.19 -16.12 -13.04
C GLU A 69 7.41 -16.79 -12.41
N VAL A 70 8.34 -15.99 -11.86
CA VAL A 70 9.45 -16.52 -11.05
C VAL A 70 8.93 -16.79 -9.66
N VAL A 71 9.01 -18.05 -9.23
CA VAL A 71 8.54 -18.48 -7.91
C VAL A 71 9.73 -18.75 -6.99
N ILE A 72 9.80 -18.03 -5.88
CA ILE A 72 10.74 -18.26 -4.78
C ILE A 72 9.96 -18.93 -3.65
N SER A 73 10.37 -20.13 -3.21
CA SER A 73 9.74 -20.82 -2.08
C SER A 73 10.75 -21.04 -0.96
N ASP A 74 10.31 -20.85 0.28
CA ASP A 74 11.08 -21.21 1.47
C ASP A 74 11.22 -22.72 1.68
N ARG A 75 10.31 -23.55 1.17
CA ARG A 75 10.45 -25.03 1.16
C ARG A 75 11.79 -25.50 0.63
N ASP A 76 12.35 -24.76 -0.31
CA ASP A 76 13.62 -25.07 -0.96
C ASP A 76 14.83 -24.67 -0.10
N ARG A 77 14.60 -23.98 1.04
CA ARG A 77 15.61 -23.50 1.98
C ARG A 77 15.40 -24.13 3.37
N PRO A 78 15.84 -25.39 3.58
CA PRO A 78 15.77 -26.00 4.90
C PRO A 78 16.56 -25.16 5.91
N ASN A 79 15.98 -24.92 7.09
CA ASN A 79 16.54 -24.20 8.26
C ASN A 79 16.06 -22.76 8.51
N GLY A 80 14.99 -22.28 7.87
CA GLY A 80 14.41 -20.98 8.23
C GLY A 80 15.37 -19.80 8.00
N LYS A 81 16.23 -19.88 6.99
CA LYS A 81 17.10 -18.76 6.64
C LYS A 81 16.27 -17.58 6.10
N ASP A 82 16.75 -16.37 6.31
CA ASP A 82 16.21 -15.16 5.71
C ASP A 82 16.05 -15.37 4.18
N ILE A 83 14.96 -14.87 3.61
CA ILE A 83 14.80 -14.78 2.16
C ILE A 83 15.12 -13.35 1.77
N ALA A 84 16.17 -13.19 0.98
CA ALA A 84 16.51 -11.93 0.36
C ALA A 84 16.63 -12.15 -1.15
N PHE A 85 15.91 -11.34 -1.94
CA PHE A 85 15.97 -11.41 -3.40
C PHE A 85 16.05 -10.03 -4.04
N ILE A 86 16.69 -9.96 -5.20
CA ILE A 86 16.76 -8.76 -6.03
C ILE A 86 16.41 -9.17 -7.46
N GLY A 87 15.23 -8.78 -7.93
CA GLY A 87 14.86 -8.89 -9.33
C GLY A 87 15.36 -7.71 -10.13
N ILE A 88 16.19 -7.93 -11.14
CA ILE A 88 16.68 -6.89 -12.04
C ILE A 88 16.36 -7.23 -13.51
N PRO A 89 16.17 -6.23 -14.39
CA PRO A 89 15.97 -6.51 -15.82
C PRO A 89 17.10 -7.36 -16.40
N SER A 90 16.76 -8.33 -17.26
CA SER A 90 17.72 -9.30 -17.83
C SER A 90 18.88 -8.70 -18.65
N ASP A 91 18.77 -7.43 -19.03
CA ASP A 91 19.74 -6.75 -19.89
C ASP A 91 20.94 -6.20 -19.09
N ASP A 92 20.89 -6.23 -17.75
CA ASP A 92 21.98 -5.81 -16.88
C ASP A 92 22.88 -7.00 -16.49
N PRO A 93 24.21 -6.93 -16.72
CA PRO A 93 25.12 -8.02 -16.39
C PRO A 93 25.25 -8.19 -14.87
N ILE A 94 24.88 -9.36 -14.37
CA ILE A 94 24.91 -9.69 -12.94
C ILE A 94 26.21 -10.40 -12.59
N THR A 95 27.02 -9.81 -11.72
CA THR A 95 28.02 -10.55 -10.95
C THR A 95 27.43 -10.90 -9.60
N SER A 96 26.85 -12.09 -9.46
CA SER A 96 26.34 -12.56 -8.16
C SER A 96 27.51 -12.69 -7.17
N GLN A 97 27.47 -11.98 -6.05
CA GLN A 97 28.21 -12.41 -4.87
C GLN A 97 27.45 -13.60 -4.28
N GLU A 98 28.10 -14.77 -4.22
CA GLU A 98 27.54 -15.94 -3.57
C GLU A 98 27.25 -15.63 -2.09
N GLY A 99 26.00 -15.87 -1.66
CA GLY A 99 25.74 -16.21 -0.25
C GLY A 99 24.59 -15.48 0.45
N VAL A 100 24.13 -14.33 -0.03
CA VAL A 100 23.15 -13.51 0.72
C VAL A 100 21.85 -13.26 -0.05
N PHE A 101 21.93 -12.96 -1.35
CA PHE A 101 20.77 -12.59 -2.17
C PHE A 101 20.56 -13.53 -3.35
N ASP A 102 19.31 -13.92 -3.60
CA ASP A 102 18.92 -14.47 -4.89
C ASP A 102 18.76 -13.30 -5.87
N VAL A 103 19.76 -13.09 -6.74
CA VAL A 103 19.64 -12.11 -7.81
C VAL A 103 18.99 -12.79 -9.02
N LEU A 104 17.84 -12.25 -9.45
CA LEU A 104 17.00 -12.80 -10.49
C LEU A 104 17.02 -11.88 -11.71
N GLY A 105 17.47 -12.38 -12.86
CA GLY A 105 17.27 -11.71 -14.14
C GLY A 105 15.81 -11.85 -14.58
N LEU A 106 15.11 -10.74 -14.72
CA LEU A 106 13.70 -10.67 -15.07
C LEU A 106 13.50 -10.26 -16.53
N ALA A 107 12.72 -11.04 -17.26
CA ALA A 107 12.19 -10.62 -18.56
C ALA A 107 11.17 -9.49 -18.40
N ASP A 108 10.92 -8.74 -19.49
CA ASP A 108 9.87 -7.72 -19.49
C ASP A 108 8.49 -8.33 -19.18
N GLY A 109 7.79 -7.75 -18.21
CA GLY A 109 6.50 -8.17 -17.70
C GLY A 109 6.57 -9.34 -16.72
N GLN A 110 7.76 -9.84 -16.38
CA GLN A 110 7.90 -11.01 -15.52
C GLN A 110 7.54 -10.71 -14.08
N ASN A 111 6.68 -11.54 -13.50
CA ASN A 111 6.23 -11.40 -12.12
C ASN A 111 7.15 -12.17 -11.18
N ILE A 112 7.32 -11.65 -9.97
CA ILE A 112 7.93 -12.37 -8.85
C ILE A 112 6.81 -12.83 -7.92
N ARG A 113 6.80 -14.11 -7.57
CA ARG A 113 5.99 -14.66 -6.48
C ARG A 113 6.89 -15.28 -5.42
N VAL A 114 6.73 -14.85 -4.18
CA VAL A 114 7.37 -15.47 -3.01
C VAL A 114 6.32 -16.23 -2.23
N LYS A 115 6.63 -17.47 -1.84
CA LYS A 115 5.77 -18.29 -0.98
C LYS A 115 6.50 -18.61 0.32
N VAL A 116 5.84 -18.34 1.44
CA VAL A 116 6.34 -18.61 2.79
C VAL A 116 5.32 -19.46 3.55
N ASP A 117 5.75 -20.63 4.04
CA ASP A 117 4.90 -21.60 4.76
C ASP A 117 5.52 -22.19 6.04
N ARG A 118 6.61 -21.58 6.54
CA ARG A 118 7.23 -21.90 7.83
C ARG A 118 6.28 -21.81 9.02
N THR A 119 6.52 -22.54 10.09
CA THR A 119 5.82 -22.31 11.38
C THR A 119 6.84 -22.37 12.50
N GLY A 120 6.86 -21.37 13.37
CA GLY A 120 7.74 -21.27 14.52
C GLY A 120 9.23 -21.06 14.20
N GLN A 121 9.57 -20.61 12.98
CA GLN A 121 10.95 -20.35 12.58
C GLN A 121 11.20 -18.86 12.45
N ASN A 122 12.41 -18.43 12.83
CA ASN A 122 12.91 -17.11 12.47
C ASN A 122 13.23 -17.06 10.97
N GLY A 123 13.33 -15.86 10.42
CA GLY A 123 13.65 -15.60 9.03
C GLY A 123 12.82 -14.43 8.50
N SER A 124 13.48 -13.31 8.22
CA SER A 124 12.90 -12.18 7.53
C SER A 124 12.74 -12.46 6.05
N LEU A 125 11.83 -11.71 5.42
CA LEU A 125 11.68 -11.63 3.98
C LEU A 125 12.03 -10.22 3.53
N TRP A 126 13.00 -10.11 2.62
CA TRP A 126 13.40 -8.88 1.98
C TRP A 126 13.41 -9.05 0.47
N GLY A 127 12.95 -8.06 -0.27
CA GLY A 127 12.82 -8.17 -1.71
C GLY A 127 12.79 -6.85 -2.44
N ILE A 128 13.53 -6.77 -3.54
CA ILE A 128 13.44 -5.66 -4.50
C ILE A 128 13.01 -6.20 -5.86
N ASN A 129 12.04 -5.56 -6.50
CA ASN A 129 11.70 -5.78 -7.89
C ASN A 129 11.96 -4.51 -8.71
N SER A 130 13.05 -4.54 -9.47
CA SER A 130 13.43 -3.51 -10.44
C SER A 130 12.95 -3.83 -11.86
N GLY A 131 12.25 -4.94 -12.07
CA GLY A 131 11.63 -5.32 -13.34
C GLY A 131 10.32 -4.56 -13.61
N THR A 132 9.58 -5.00 -14.63
CA THR A 132 8.33 -4.33 -15.06
C THR A 132 7.05 -5.08 -14.67
N GLY A 133 7.18 -6.31 -14.15
CA GLY A 133 6.05 -7.09 -13.66
C GLY A 133 5.57 -6.68 -12.26
N LYS A 134 4.76 -7.54 -11.64
CA LYS A 134 4.30 -7.37 -10.25
C LYS A 134 5.08 -8.25 -9.28
N THR A 135 5.04 -7.88 -8.00
CA THR A 135 5.56 -8.67 -6.89
C THR A 135 4.40 -9.17 -6.05
N ILE A 136 4.37 -10.47 -5.77
CA ILE A 136 3.37 -11.11 -4.91
C ILE A 136 4.09 -11.89 -3.83
N VAL A 137 3.72 -11.68 -2.57
CA VAL A 137 4.20 -12.44 -1.44
C VAL A 137 3.01 -13.14 -0.79
N ASP A 138 3.00 -14.47 -0.83
CA ASP A 138 2.00 -15.30 -0.18
C ASP A 138 2.58 -15.89 1.10
N ILE A 139 2.04 -15.52 2.25
CA ILE A 139 2.45 -15.95 3.58
C ILE A 139 1.33 -16.81 4.17
N SER A 140 1.58 -18.11 4.27
CA SER A 140 0.73 -19.07 4.97
C SER A 140 1.29 -19.51 6.32
N GLY A 141 2.52 -19.09 6.62
CA GLY A 141 3.30 -19.44 7.80
C GLY A 141 3.79 -18.22 8.59
N ASP A 142 4.60 -18.46 9.61
CA ASP A 142 5.23 -17.41 10.40
C ASP A 142 6.41 -16.76 9.66
N VAL A 143 6.56 -15.45 9.84
CA VAL A 143 7.73 -14.67 9.41
C VAL A 143 8.20 -13.85 10.60
N ILE A 144 9.31 -14.26 11.21
CA ILE A 144 9.80 -13.64 12.44
C ILE A 144 11.16 -13.05 12.13
N SER A 145 11.31 -11.74 12.34
CA SER A 145 12.56 -11.02 12.13
C SER A 145 13.71 -11.73 12.84
N SER A 146 14.82 -11.85 12.13
CA SER A 146 16.00 -12.52 12.64
C SER A 146 16.92 -11.59 13.44
N GLY A 147 16.81 -10.27 13.24
CA GLY A 147 17.75 -9.27 13.79
C GLY A 147 19.18 -9.45 13.27
N ASN A 148 19.37 -10.28 12.24
CA ASN A 148 20.67 -10.55 11.64
C ASN A 148 21.11 -9.34 10.81
N GLU A 149 22.42 -9.08 10.77
CA GLU A 149 23.02 -8.20 9.78
C GLU A 149 22.72 -8.75 8.37
N MET A 150 22.34 -7.86 7.44
CA MET A 150 22.12 -8.27 6.04
C MET A 150 23.39 -8.86 5.43
N ILE A 151 24.55 -8.27 5.73
CA ILE A 151 25.85 -8.79 5.33
C ILE A 151 26.63 -9.17 6.60
N PRO A 152 26.91 -10.47 6.83
CA PRO A 152 27.57 -10.90 8.06
C PRO A 152 28.94 -10.23 8.28
N GLY A 153 29.09 -9.54 9.42
CA GLY A 153 30.32 -8.85 9.80
C GLY A 153 30.43 -7.42 9.27
N ASP A 154 29.37 -6.93 8.62
CA ASP A 154 29.24 -5.53 8.22
C ASP A 154 28.21 -4.84 9.13
N THR A 155 28.71 -4.23 10.20
CA THR A 155 27.89 -3.52 11.18
C THR A 155 27.25 -2.25 10.61
N ASP A 156 27.73 -1.78 9.47
CA ASP A 156 27.21 -0.60 8.78
C ASP A 156 26.11 -1.00 7.78
N THR A 157 25.84 -2.29 7.59
CA THR A 157 24.71 -2.74 6.78
C THR A 157 23.42 -2.79 7.59
N PRO A 158 22.28 -2.44 6.95
CA PRO A 158 20.98 -2.56 7.60
C PRO A 158 20.78 -3.97 8.16
N LYS A 159 20.13 -4.06 9.31
CA LYS A 159 19.73 -5.34 9.88
C LYS A 159 18.37 -5.75 9.33
N PHE A 160 18.10 -7.05 9.32
CA PHE A 160 16.78 -7.61 9.05
C PHE A 160 15.82 -7.40 10.23
N ASP A 161 15.65 -6.16 10.67
CA ASP A 161 14.79 -5.79 11.80
C ASP A 161 13.30 -5.80 11.42
N ASP A 162 13.01 -5.67 10.13
CA ASP A 162 11.69 -5.88 9.58
C ASP A 162 11.43 -7.37 9.35
N ALA A 163 10.20 -7.83 9.57
CA ALA A 163 9.85 -9.20 9.25
C ALA A 163 9.61 -9.37 7.74
N VAL A 164 8.87 -8.46 7.10
CA VAL A 164 8.64 -8.45 5.66
C VAL A 164 8.95 -7.06 5.13
N SER A 165 9.85 -6.94 4.14
CA SER A 165 10.23 -5.67 3.52
C SER A 165 10.34 -5.84 2.01
N ILE A 166 9.36 -5.31 1.27
CA ILE A 166 9.27 -5.47 -0.19
C ILE A 166 9.23 -4.12 -0.87
N THR A 167 10.06 -3.96 -1.89
CA THR A 167 10.17 -2.73 -2.68
C THR A 167 9.94 -3.00 -4.16
N ASN A 168 9.08 -2.21 -4.79
CA ASN A 168 8.91 -2.14 -6.24
C ASN A 168 9.49 -0.82 -6.76
N SER A 169 10.40 -0.90 -7.74
CA SER A 169 10.93 0.28 -8.43
C SER A 169 9.94 0.86 -9.44
N GLU A 170 10.30 2.00 -10.04
CA GLU A 170 9.43 2.84 -10.90
C GLU A 170 8.75 2.12 -12.07
N ASN A 171 9.36 1.05 -12.59
CA ASN A 171 8.83 0.33 -13.74
C ASN A 171 7.94 -0.85 -13.36
N ALA A 172 8.01 -1.34 -12.13
CA ALA A 172 7.18 -2.42 -11.65
C ALA A 172 5.70 -1.98 -11.58
N THR A 173 4.80 -2.94 -11.39
CA THR A 173 3.36 -2.67 -11.33
C THR A 173 2.83 -2.82 -9.92
N ASN A 174 2.11 -3.91 -9.64
CA ASN A 174 1.48 -4.12 -8.35
C ASN A 174 2.48 -4.72 -7.35
N LEU A 175 2.34 -4.34 -6.09
CA LEU A 175 2.98 -4.99 -4.96
C LEU A 175 1.87 -5.61 -4.11
N THR A 176 1.96 -6.90 -3.81
CA THR A 176 0.95 -7.58 -2.99
C THR A 176 1.61 -8.41 -1.91
N VAL A 177 1.21 -8.21 -0.66
CA VAL A 177 1.57 -9.06 0.49
C VAL A 177 0.28 -9.66 1.04
N ASN A 178 0.19 -10.98 1.06
CA ASN A 178 -0.99 -11.73 1.45
C ASN A 178 -0.66 -12.70 2.56
N GLN A 179 -0.93 -12.31 3.81
CA GLN A 179 -0.89 -13.20 4.96
C GLN A 179 -2.23 -13.95 5.06
N ALA A 180 -2.32 -15.08 4.36
CA ALA A 180 -3.58 -15.79 4.16
C ALA A 180 -4.03 -16.64 5.36
N ALA A 181 -3.09 -17.10 6.20
CA ALA A 181 -3.40 -17.99 7.32
C ALA A 181 -3.66 -17.20 8.61
N SER A 182 -4.85 -17.37 9.21
CA SER A 182 -5.19 -16.70 10.47
C SER A 182 -4.35 -17.16 11.68
N SER A 183 -3.74 -18.33 11.59
CA SER A 183 -2.81 -18.85 12.61
C SER A 183 -1.38 -18.34 12.47
N SER A 184 -1.05 -17.65 11.37
CA SER A 184 0.31 -17.18 11.14
C SER A 184 0.64 -15.90 11.93
N THR A 185 1.92 -15.75 12.26
CA THR A 185 2.47 -14.57 12.93
C THR A 185 3.58 -13.95 12.09
N ILE A 186 3.43 -12.67 11.76
CA ILE A 186 4.50 -11.82 11.23
C ILE A 186 5.02 -10.97 12.39
N ARG A 187 6.29 -11.11 12.76
CA ARG A 187 6.86 -10.38 13.92
C ARG A 187 8.17 -9.70 13.58
N GLY A 188 8.15 -8.38 13.43
CA GLY A 188 9.35 -7.56 13.24
C GLY A 188 9.87 -6.99 14.56
N GLU A 189 11.16 -6.68 14.63
CA GLU A 189 11.71 -5.83 15.69
C GLU A 189 11.38 -4.36 15.46
N ASN A 190 11.48 -3.90 14.21
CA ASN A 190 11.12 -2.54 13.80
C ASN A 190 9.73 -2.49 13.16
N ILE A 191 9.56 -3.08 11.98
CA ILE A 191 8.27 -3.10 11.26
C ILE A 191 7.83 -4.53 10.96
N GLY A 192 6.54 -4.82 11.12
CA GLY A 192 5.99 -6.14 10.79
C GLY A 192 5.96 -6.35 9.28
N ILE A 193 5.26 -5.47 8.56
CA ILE A 193 5.20 -5.45 7.10
C ILE A 193 5.56 -4.06 6.60
N THR A 194 6.62 -3.97 5.80
CA THR A 194 7.05 -2.78 5.08
C THR A 194 6.86 -2.99 3.58
N THR A 195 6.19 -2.04 2.94
CA THR A 195 6.07 -2.02 1.48
C THR A 195 6.39 -0.63 0.96
N SER A 196 7.19 -0.57 -0.11
CA SER A 196 7.44 0.68 -0.86
C SER A 196 7.21 0.42 -2.34
N ASN A 197 6.26 1.13 -2.95
CA ASN A 197 5.95 0.95 -4.36
C ASN A 197 6.10 2.27 -5.12
N SER A 198 7.22 2.42 -5.81
CA SER A 198 7.44 3.52 -6.75
C SER A 198 6.89 3.21 -8.15
N GLY A 199 6.42 1.98 -8.37
CA GLY A 199 5.89 1.48 -9.63
C GLY A 199 4.55 2.09 -10.05
N LYS A 200 4.00 1.60 -11.16
CA LYS A 200 2.78 2.14 -11.81
C LYS A 200 1.46 1.51 -11.32
N GLY A 201 1.56 0.54 -10.41
CA GLY A 201 0.42 -0.22 -9.89
C GLY A 201 0.03 0.19 -8.48
N SER A 202 -0.79 -0.65 -7.85
CA SER A 202 -1.23 -0.47 -6.46
C SER A 202 -0.45 -1.36 -5.50
N THR A 203 -0.41 -0.95 -4.25
CA THR A 203 0.05 -1.76 -3.11
C THR A 203 -1.16 -2.39 -2.44
N ASN A 204 -1.14 -3.71 -2.25
CA ASN A 204 -2.21 -4.47 -1.60
C ASN A 204 -1.64 -5.28 -0.44
N ILE A 205 -2.20 -5.14 0.76
CA ILE A 205 -1.77 -5.87 1.96
C ILE A 205 -3.01 -6.53 2.59
N ASP A 206 -3.04 -7.85 2.58
CA ASP A 206 -4.10 -8.66 3.18
C ASP A 206 -3.56 -9.37 4.43
N VAL A 207 -4.23 -9.20 5.57
CA VAL A 207 -3.80 -9.71 6.88
C VAL A 207 -4.90 -10.56 7.50
N ALA A 208 -4.74 -11.89 7.46
CA ALA A 208 -5.62 -12.82 8.15
C ALA A 208 -5.17 -13.15 9.58
N GLY A 209 -3.86 -13.08 9.83
CA GLY A 209 -3.19 -13.50 11.06
C GLY A 209 -2.74 -12.34 11.95
N THR A 210 -1.70 -12.59 12.75
CA THR A 210 -1.15 -11.60 13.67
C THR A 210 0.08 -10.92 13.07
N VAL A 211 0.19 -9.60 13.22
CA VAL A 211 1.35 -8.78 12.87
C VAL A 211 1.81 -8.01 14.12
N GLN A 212 3.07 -8.14 14.53
CA GLN A 212 3.62 -7.59 15.77
C GLN A 212 4.97 -6.90 15.53
N ALA A 213 5.12 -5.61 15.85
CA ALA A 213 6.40 -4.90 15.78
C ALA A 213 6.34 -3.54 16.50
N LYS A 214 7.30 -2.62 16.27
CA LYS A 214 7.12 -1.21 16.66
C LYS A 214 6.04 -0.57 15.80
N VAL A 215 6.14 -0.72 14.48
CA VAL A 215 5.07 -0.39 13.55
C VAL A 215 4.50 -1.67 12.98
N GLY A 216 3.21 -1.94 13.17
CA GLY A 216 2.60 -3.17 12.65
C GLY A 216 2.72 -3.26 11.13
N ILE A 217 2.19 -2.26 10.42
CA ILE A 217 2.28 -2.13 8.97
C ILE A 217 2.74 -0.73 8.59
N TYR A 218 3.72 -0.65 7.69
CA TYR A 218 4.13 0.56 6.99
C TYR A 218 3.99 0.37 5.48
N ALA A 219 3.23 1.22 4.81
CA ALA A 219 3.09 1.18 3.36
C ALA A 219 3.30 2.57 2.75
N ASP A 220 4.20 2.64 1.78
CA ASP A 220 4.52 3.87 1.05
C ASP A 220 4.33 3.67 -0.46
N ASN A 221 3.69 4.63 -1.09
CA ASN A 221 3.42 4.66 -2.51
C ASN A 221 4.02 5.94 -3.10
N GLY A 222 4.94 5.78 -4.05
CA GLY A 222 5.54 6.89 -4.78
C GLY A 222 4.57 7.56 -5.77
N GLN A 223 4.98 8.70 -6.33
CA GLN A 223 4.11 9.57 -7.14
C GLN A 223 3.49 8.91 -8.39
N ASN A 224 4.14 7.87 -8.93
CA ASN A 224 3.67 7.17 -10.13
C ASN A 224 2.73 5.99 -9.83
N SER A 225 2.60 5.63 -8.55
CA SER A 225 1.76 4.52 -8.10
C SER A 225 0.29 4.92 -8.06
N LYS A 226 -0.57 3.92 -7.84
CA LYS A 226 -2.02 4.10 -7.82
C LYS A 226 -2.54 4.22 -6.39
N ALA A 227 -3.02 3.12 -5.84
CA ALA A 227 -3.71 3.05 -4.56
C ALA A 227 -2.89 2.26 -3.54
N ILE A 228 -3.15 2.51 -2.25
CA ILE A 228 -2.81 1.60 -1.16
C ILE A 228 -4.09 0.95 -0.67
N ASN A 229 -4.15 -0.37 -0.68
CA ASN A 229 -5.27 -1.16 -0.17
C ASN A 229 -4.79 -2.06 0.97
N ILE A 230 -5.36 -1.89 2.16
CA ILE A 230 -5.12 -2.76 3.32
C ILE A 230 -6.44 -3.40 3.72
N SER A 231 -6.43 -4.72 3.88
CA SER A 231 -7.58 -5.49 4.35
C SER A 231 -7.15 -6.40 5.50
N GLN A 232 -7.80 -6.29 6.65
CA GLN A 232 -7.57 -7.13 7.81
C GLN A 232 -8.80 -7.98 8.10
N ALA A 233 -8.62 -9.30 8.20
CA ALA A 233 -9.69 -10.23 8.58
C ALA A 233 -10.08 -10.07 10.06
N GLU A 234 -11.27 -10.57 10.41
CA GLU A 234 -11.83 -10.49 11.77
C GLU A 234 -10.93 -11.11 12.85
N THR A 235 -10.27 -12.23 12.53
CA THR A 235 -9.36 -12.91 13.46
C THR A 235 -7.96 -12.29 13.50
N GLY A 236 -7.67 -11.36 12.59
CA GLY A 236 -6.35 -10.74 12.48
C GLY A 236 -6.10 -9.74 13.59
N ASN A 237 -4.84 -9.58 13.98
CA ASN A 237 -4.42 -8.55 14.95
C ASN A 237 -3.18 -7.84 14.41
N ILE A 238 -3.18 -6.51 14.45
CA ILE A 238 -2.02 -5.68 14.08
C ILE A 238 -1.62 -4.89 15.32
N ASP A 239 -0.52 -5.30 15.94
CA ASP A 239 -0.03 -4.78 17.22
C ASP A 239 1.30 -4.06 17.03
N GLY A 240 1.23 -2.73 16.97
CA GLY A 240 2.39 -1.85 17.03
C GLY A 240 2.68 -1.37 18.45
N SER A 241 3.91 -1.57 18.93
CA SER A 241 4.34 -0.94 20.18
C SER A 241 4.48 0.58 20.07
N VAL A 242 4.55 1.09 18.83
CA VAL A 242 4.56 2.52 18.48
C VAL A 242 3.28 2.88 17.73
N ASN A 243 3.06 2.34 16.52
CA ASN A 243 1.88 2.62 15.69
C ASN A 243 1.33 1.32 15.10
N GLY A 244 0.01 1.18 14.98
CA GLY A 244 -0.59 -0.01 14.39
C GLY A 244 -0.34 -0.07 12.88
N ILE A 245 -0.95 0.86 12.14
CA ILE A 245 -0.83 0.99 10.68
C ILE A 245 -0.39 2.42 10.34
N VAL A 246 0.59 2.56 9.46
CA VAL A 246 1.03 3.83 8.88
C VAL A 246 1.02 3.69 7.35
N VAL A 247 0.30 4.57 6.67
CA VAL A 247 0.29 4.58 5.20
C VAL A 247 0.51 5.98 4.65
N ASN A 248 1.38 6.07 3.64
CA ASN A 248 1.66 7.27 2.89
C ASN A 248 1.43 7.03 1.39
N ASN A 249 0.54 7.79 0.78
CA ASN A 249 0.23 7.67 -0.63
C ASN A 249 0.49 8.98 -1.37
N GLN A 250 1.59 9.01 -2.11
CA GLN A 250 1.89 10.06 -3.10
C GLN A 250 1.32 9.74 -4.48
N GLY A 251 0.75 8.53 -4.66
CA GLY A 251 0.15 8.06 -5.89
C GLY A 251 -1.11 8.82 -6.31
N ILE A 252 -1.72 8.38 -7.40
CA ILE A 252 -2.82 9.11 -8.06
C ILE A 252 -4.23 8.65 -7.67
N GLU A 253 -4.36 7.55 -6.93
CA GLU A 253 -5.65 7.00 -6.49
C GLU A 253 -5.80 7.11 -4.96
N ALA A 254 -6.64 6.27 -4.35
CA ALA A 254 -7.06 6.38 -2.96
C ALA A 254 -6.22 5.50 -2.00
N ILE A 255 -6.24 5.86 -0.72
CA ILE A 255 -5.97 4.93 0.38
C ILE A 255 -7.28 4.25 0.75
N ASN A 256 -7.28 2.91 0.82
CA ASN A 256 -8.42 2.12 1.29
C ASN A 256 -7.96 1.17 2.42
N ILE A 257 -8.47 1.35 3.63
CA ILE A 257 -8.15 0.52 4.80
C ILE A 257 -9.44 -0.11 5.33
N ASN A 258 -9.55 -1.43 5.26
CA ASN A 258 -10.67 -2.21 5.75
C ASN A 258 -10.22 -3.05 6.96
N ILE A 259 -10.80 -2.78 8.13
CA ILE A 259 -10.41 -3.38 9.40
C ILE A 259 -11.58 -4.18 9.97
N SER A 260 -11.45 -5.51 9.97
CA SER A 260 -12.38 -6.38 10.72
C SER A 260 -11.80 -6.86 12.05
N GLY A 261 -10.48 -6.82 12.22
CA GLY A 261 -9.78 -7.28 13.43
C GLY A 261 -9.36 -6.15 14.38
N ASN A 262 -8.39 -6.40 15.25
CA ASN A 262 -7.86 -5.36 16.15
C ASN A 262 -6.63 -4.67 15.56
N VAL A 263 -6.52 -3.37 15.78
CA VAL A 263 -5.34 -2.57 15.45
C VAL A 263 -4.93 -1.75 16.67
N THR A 264 -3.70 -1.93 17.14
CA THR A 264 -3.18 -1.26 18.33
C THR A 264 -1.89 -0.49 18.03
N GLY A 265 -1.81 0.78 18.45
CA GLY A 265 -0.58 1.57 18.52
C GLY A 265 -0.32 2.05 19.95
N LYS A 266 0.78 1.61 20.57
CA LYS A 266 1.06 1.84 22.01
C LYS A 266 2.15 2.89 22.31
N GLY A 267 2.60 3.64 21.31
CA GLY A 267 3.61 4.68 21.49
C GLY A 267 3.20 5.74 22.52
N THR A 268 4.05 6.68 22.90
CA THR A 268 3.72 7.62 24.00
C THR A 268 2.98 8.87 23.53
N GLY A 269 2.72 9.06 22.23
CA GLY A 269 2.12 10.29 21.70
C GLY A 269 3.04 11.52 21.72
N THR A 270 4.23 11.38 22.28
CA THR A 270 5.17 12.48 22.54
C THR A 270 6.59 12.20 22.05
N GLY A 271 6.83 11.00 21.50
CA GLY A 271 8.07 10.68 20.79
C GLY A 271 7.87 10.78 19.28
N SER A 272 8.92 11.14 18.55
CA SER A 272 9.10 10.68 17.18
C SER A 272 9.33 9.16 17.22
N VAL A 273 8.98 8.44 16.15
CA VAL A 273 9.64 7.15 15.90
C VAL A 273 11.15 7.45 15.92
N PRO A 274 12.01 6.71 16.64
CA PRO A 274 13.44 6.93 16.54
C PRO A 274 13.77 6.87 15.06
N VAL A 275 14.13 8.03 14.48
CA VAL A 275 15.00 8.07 13.32
C VAL A 275 16.12 7.14 13.72
N ASP A 276 16.38 6.11 12.93
CA ASP A 276 17.57 5.32 13.15
C ASP A 276 18.74 6.32 13.17
N THR A 277 19.29 6.57 14.36
CA THR A 277 20.33 7.60 14.53
C THR A 277 21.65 7.13 13.94
N ASP A 278 21.68 5.90 13.40
CA ASP A 278 22.78 5.30 12.69
C ASP A 278 22.39 4.97 11.24
N ASP A 279 21.88 5.95 10.50
CA ASP A 279 21.96 5.85 9.04
C ASP A 279 21.99 7.23 8.38
N THR A 280 23.06 7.51 7.63
CA THR A 280 23.26 8.82 7.00
C THR A 280 22.28 9.10 5.87
N ILE A 281 21.50 8.11 5.44
CA ILE A 281 20.36 8.23 4.54
C ILE A 281 19.44 7.03 4.84
N ASP A 282 18.55 7.11 5.82
CA ASP A 282 17.47 6.11 5.96
C ASP A 282 16.61 6.15 4.68
N PRO A 283 16.67 5.13 3.80
CA PRO A 283 15.93 5.12 2.54
C PRO A 283 14.41 5.00 2.76
N MET A 284 13.95 4.68 3.98
CA MET A 284 12.55 4.56 4.35
C MET A 284 11.98 5.83 5.00
N ASN A 285 12.83 6.81 5.31
CA ASN A 285 12.42 8.15 5.72
C ASN A 285 13.35 9.24 5.13
N PRO A 286 13.43 9.38 3.80
CA PRO A 286 14.33 10.35 3.17
C PRO A 286 13.99 11.81 3.53
N ASN A 287 12.81 12.06 4.12
CA ASN A 287 12.33 13.39 4.48
C ASN A 287 12.37 13.70 5.99
N GLY A 288 12.66 12.72 6.86
CA GLY A 288 12.61 12.92 8.31
C GLY A 288 11.20 13.21 8.84
N ASP A 289 10.16 12.72 8.17
CA ASP A 289 8.78 13.00 8.53
C ASP A 289 8.46 12.38 9.91
N ILE A 290 8.03 13.25 10.82
CA ILE A 290 7.74 12.91 12.22
C ILE A 290 6.32 12.37 12.27
N PHE A 291 6.14 11.06 12.22
CA PHE A 291 4.86 10.46 12.56
C PHE A 291 4.60 10.64 14.06
N ASN A 292 3.42 11.16 14.42
CA ASN A 292 2.93 11.13 15.79
C ASN A 292 2.89 9.66 16.27
N THR A 293 3.67 9.32 17.29
CA THR A 293 3.67 7.97 17.86
C THR A 293 2.37 7.68 18.61
N GLY A 294 2.04 6.40 18.81
CA GLY A 294 0.87 6.03 19.60
C GLY A 294 -0.45 6.10 18.85
N SER A 295 -0.42 5.99 17.52
CA SER A 295 -1.64 5.98 16.71
C SER A 295 -2.05 4.55 16.33
N GLY A 296 -3.35 4.24 16.42
CA GLY A 296 -3.86 2.99 15.88
C GLY A 296 -3.66 2.94 14.36
N ILE A 297 -4.17 3.95 13.66
CA ILE A 297 -4.02 4.12 12.21
C ILE A 297 -3.57 5.54 11.90
N ILE A 298 -2.57 5.68 11.03
CA ILE A 298 -2.17 6.93 10.37
C ILE A 298 -2.32 6.72 8.86
N ALA A 299 -3.06 7.61 8.20
CA ALA A 299 -3.21 7.60 6.75
C ALA A 299 -2.99 8.99 6.17
N GLU A 300 -2.07 9.10 5.21
CA GLU A 300 -1.71 10.36 4.58
C GLU A 300 -1.75 10.26 3.05
N ASN A 301 -2.53 11.14 2.44
CA ASN A 301 -2.57 11.36 0.99
C ASN A 301 -1.87 12.68 0.68
N HIS A 302 -0.93 12.66 -0.26
CA HIS A 302 -0.35 13.88 -0.80
C HIS A 302 -1.21 14.50 -1.92
N GLU A 303 -0.75 15.63 -2.45
CA GLU A 303 -1.47 16.48 -3.41
C GLU A 303 -2.01 15.77 -4.65
N ASN A 304 -1.34 14.70 -5.11
CA ASN A 304 -1.75 13.95 -6.31
C ASN A 304 -2.83 12.90 -6.04
N ALA A 305 -3.04 12.50 -4.78
CA ALA A 305 -3.95 11.44 -4.42
C ALA A 305 -5.41 11.94 -4.39
N THR A 306 -6.34 11.00 -4.22
CA THR A 306 -7.78 11.28 -4.23
C THR A 306 -8.39 11.14 -2.84
N ASP A 307 -8.86 9.96 -2.50
CA ASP A 307 -9.64 9.71 -1.29
C ASP A 307 -8.81 9.01 -0.20
N ILE A 308 -9.15 9.24 1.06
CA ILE A 308 -8.78 8.37 2.18
C ILE A 308 -10.05 7.69 2.67
N ASN A 309 -10.12 6.37 2.55
CA ASN A 309 -11.26 5.57 2.99
C ASN A 309 -10.82 4.61 4.09
N ILE A 310 -11.34 4.79 5.31
CA ILE A 310 -11.07 3.91 6.45
C ILE A 310 -12.39 3.32 6.94
N HIS A 311 -12.51 2.01 6.88
CA HIS A 311 -13.71 1.27 7.27
C HIS A 311 -13.38 0.25 8.35
N GLN A 312 -13.88 0.48 9.55
CA GLN A 312 -13.90 -0.52 10.60
C GLN A 312 -15.22 -1.29 10.48
N LEU A 313 -15.14 -2.57 10.11
CA LEU A 313 -16.25 -3.35 9.58
C LEU A 313 -17.03 -4.14 10.63
N GLU A 314 -16.37 -4.56 11.72
CA GLU A 314 -16.97 -5.45 12.73
C GLU A 314 -17.19 -4.75 14.08
N GLU A 315 -18.26 -5.10 14.79
CA GLU A 315 -18.57 -4.53 16.12
C GLU A 315 -17.54 -4.94 17.19
N SER A 316 -16.97 -6.15 17.04
CA SER A 316 -15.95 -6.71 17.94
C SER A 316 -14.57 -6.08 17.73
N SER A 317 -14.34 -5.45 16.58
CA SER A 317 -13.05 -4.83 16.25
C SER A 317 -12.75 -3.64 17.16
N ARG A 318 -11.47 -3.45 17.46
CA ARG A 318 -10.95 -2.31 18.21
C ARG A 318 -9.79 -1.67 17.47
N ILE A 319 -9.91 -0.37 17.20
CA ILE A 319 -8.80 0.48 16.76
C ILE A 319 -8.37 1.31 17.96
N GLN A 320 -7.15 1.11 18.43
CA GLN A 320 -6.66 1.70 19.67
C GLN A 320 -5.31 2.38 19.42
N GLY A 321 -5.25 3.68 19.68
CA GLY A 321 -4.00 4.38 19.93
C GLY A 321 -3.89 4.77 21.39
N THR A 322 -2.72 5.23 21.80
CA THR A 322 -2.56 6.05 23.01
C THR A 322 -2.82 7.52 22.66
N ALA A 323 -2.24 8.03 21.58
CA ALA A 323 -2.40 9.42 21.15
C ALA A 323 -3.66 9.61 20.31
N THR A 324 -3.80 8.80 19.26
CA THR A 324 -4.93 8.90 18.33
C THR A 324 -5.43 7.51 17.93
N GLY A 325 -6.74 7.27 17.95
CA GLY A 325 -7.27 6.03 17.38
C GLY A 325 -7.03 5.97 15.87
N ILE A 326 -7.55 6.96 15.14
CA ILE A 326 -7.36 7.14 13.70
C ILE A 326 -6.91 8.58 13.40
N SER A 327 -5.78 8.75 12.72
CA SER A 327 -5.30 10.02 12.16
C SER A 327 -5.33 9.97 10.64
N ALA A 328 -6.01 10.91 9.99
CA ALA A 328 -6.09 11.00 8.54
C ALA A 328 -5.80 12.41 8.02
N VAL A 329 -4.87 12.53 7.08
CA VAL A 329 -4.47 13.79 6.45
C VAL A 329 -4.61 13.65 4.94
N ASN A 330 -5.58 14.32 4.33
CA ASN A 330 -5.77 14.29 2.89
C ASN A 330 -5.43 15.64 2.26
N SER A 331 -4.24 15.75 1.68
CA SER A 331 -3.80 16.90 0.89
C SER A 331 -4.18 16.78 -0.59
N GLY A 332 -4.81 15.67 -1.01
CA GLY A 332 -5.24 15.40 -2.37
C GLY A 332 -6.50 16.15 -2.80
N THR A 333 -7.18 15.65 -3.83
CA THR A 333 -8.38 16.29 -4.43
C THR A 333 -9.71 15.64 -4.04
N GLY A 334 -9.68 14.46 -3.43
CA GLY A 334 -10.86 13.71 -3.03
C GLY A 334 -11.33 13.99 -1.60
N SER A 335 -12.04 13.04 -1.00
CA SER A 335 -12.62 13.13 0.33
C SER A 335 -11.93 12.21 1.32
N THR A 336 -12.05 12.53 2.61
CA THR A 336 -11.71 11.61 3.70
C THR A 336 -13.00 11.02 4.25
N THR A 337 -13.16 9.70 4.14
CA THR A 337 -14.32 8.95 4.62
C THR A 337 -13.89 7.96 5.68
N ILE A 338 -14.40 8.12 6.89
CA ILE A 338 -14.17 7.19 8.00
C ILE A 338 -15.52 6.62 8.43
N THR A 339 -15.69 5.31 8.31
CA THR A 339 -16.88 4.61 8.81
C THR A 339 -16.46 3.60 9.85
N THR A 340 -17.06 3.69 11.04
CA THR A 340 -16.71 2.85 12.17
C THR A 340 -17.91 2.08 12.69
N VAL A 341 -17.71 0.79 12.94
CA VAL A 341 -18.71 -0.13 13.50
C VAL A 341 -18.30 -0.55 14.91
N GLY A 342 -17.03 -0.88 15.11
CA GLY A 342 -16.46 -1.24 16.39
C GLY A 342 -16.08 -0.05 17.26
N THR A 343 -15.10 -0.26 18.14
CA THR A 343 -14.62 0.78 19.07
C THR A 343 -13.35 1.44 18.56
N VAL A 344 -13.28 2.77 18.61
CA VAL A 344 -12.08 3.57 18.35
C VAL A 344 -11.69 4.30 19.64
N ILE A 345 -10.45 4.12 20.12
CA ILE A 345 -9.99 4.64 21.40
C ILE A 345 -8.64 5.32 21.28
N ALA A 346 -8.47 6.45 21.97
CA ALA A 346 -7.17 6.99 22.35
C ALA A 346 -6.96 6.91 23.87
N ASP A 347 -6.07 6.02 24.33
CA ASP A 347 -5.83 5.70 25.76
C ASP A 347 -4.81 6.62 26.47
N GLY A 348 -4.46 7.76 25.87
CA GLY A 348 -3.30 8.56 26.23
C GLY A 348 -3.28 8.98 27.70
N PRO A 349 -2.12 8.88 28.38
CA PRO A 349 -1.97 9.45 29.72
C PRO A 349 -2.24 10.96 29.58
N GLU A 350 -3.21 11.48 30.36
CA GLU A 350 -3.54 12.91 30.47
C GLU A 350 -4.64 13.50 29.55
N LYS A 351 -5.72 12.76 29.25
CA LYS A 351 -7.01 13.33 28.75
C LYS A 351 -6.99 14.01 27.37
N ASN A 352 -5.88 13.97 26.63
CA ASN A 352 -5.76 14.62 25.31
C ASN A 352 -5.75 13.62 24.14
N GLY A 353 -6.01 12.33 24.42
CA GLY A 353 -6.20 11.33 23.37
C GLY A 353 -7.33 11.75 22.42
N THR A 354 -7.12 11.61 21.12
CA THR A 354 -8.14 11.92 20.11
C THR A 354 -8.60 10.64 19.44
N GLY A 355 -9.85 10.21 19.65
CA GLY A 355 -10.36 9.01 18.99
C GLY A 355 -10.18 9.05 17.47
N ILE A 356 -10.61 10.14 16.82
CA ILE A 356 -10.41 10.37 15.38
C ILE A 356 -9.96 11.82 15.13
N SER A 357 -8.81 11.98 14.46
CA SER A 357 -8.28 13.26 13.97
C SER A 357 -8.27 13.26 12.44
N VAL A 358 -8.91 14.26 11.82
CA VAL A 358 -8.96 14.38 10.35
C VAL A 358 -8.63 15.78 9.91
N PHE A 359 -7.77 15.90 8.91
CA PHE A 359 -7.48 17.13 8.20
C PHE A 359 -7.60 16.92 6.70
N ASN A 360 -8.28 17.85 6.03
CA ASN A 360 -8.33 17.95 4.58
C ASN A 360 -7.64 19.25 4.18
N GLY A 361 -6.67 19.15 3.26
CA GLY A 361 -6.03 20.30 2.64
C GLY A 361 -7.01 21.13 1.79
N GLU A 362 -6.53 22.26 1.27
CA GLU A 362 -7.36 23.23 0.53
C GLU A 362 -8.05 22.62 -0.71
N THR A 363 -7.45 21.61 -1.31
CA THR A 363 -7.95 20.93 -2.52
C THR A 363 -8.89 19.77 -2.25
N ALA A 364 -8.93 19.26 -1.02
CA ALA A 364 -9.75 18.10 -0.68
C ALA A 364 -11.23 18.50 -0.50
N ASN A 365 -12.13 17.62 -0.93
CA ASN A 365 -13.54 17.92 -1.15
C ASN A 365 -14.38 17.89 0.15
N ALA A 366 -14.29 16.81 0.93
CA ALA A 366 -15.14 16.64 2.10
C ALA A 366 -14.53 15.71 3.16
N ILE A 367 -14.95 15.89 4.41
CA ILE A 367 -14.71 14.96 5.53
C ILE A 367 -16.05 14.34 5.91
N ASN A 368 -16.15 13.01 5.82
CA ASN A 368 -17.33 12.23 6.21
C ASN A 368 -16.94 11.23 7.31
N ILE A 369 -17.43 11.44 8.53
CA ILE A 369 -17.20 10.51 9.65
C ILE A 369 -18.54 9.94 10.09
N THR A 370 -18.69 8.62 10.04
CA THR A 370 -19.92 7.91 10.42
C THR A 370 -19.60 6.78 11.40
N GLN A 371 -20.02 6.94 12.66
CA GLN A 371 -20.06 5.83 13.61
C GLN A 371 -21.44 5.16 13.52
N LYS A 372 -21.48 3.90 13.05
CA LYS A 372 -22.73 3.13 12.92
C LYS A 372 -23.18 2.52 14.26
N THR A 373 -22.25 1.87 14.95
CA THR A 373 -22.44 1.14 16.23
C THR A 373 -21.24 1.41 17.14
N GLY A 374 -20.98 0.68 18.23
CA GLY A 374 -19.72 0.86 19.00
C GLY A 374 -19.54 2.25 19.65
N SER A 375 -18.29 2.71 19.78
CA SER A 375 -17.99 4.02 20.39
C SER A 375 -16.66 4.62 19.92
N ILE A 376 -16.59 5.96 19.88
CA ILE A 376 -15.36 6.73 19.71
C ILE A 376 -15.07 7.37 21.07
N LYS A 377 -13.87 7.16 21.61
CA LYS A 377 -13.46 7.65 22.94
C LYS A 377 -12.16 8.41 22.88
#